data_AF-A0A3D1IMD7-F1
#
_entry.id   AF-A0A3D1IMD7-F1
#
_cell.length_a   1.000
_cell.length_b   1.000
_cell.length_c   1.000
_cell.angle_alpha   90.00
_cell.angle_beta   90.00
_cell.angle_gamma   90.00
#
_symmetry.space_group_name_H-M   'P 1'
#
loop_
_entity.id
_entity.type
_entity.pdbx_description
1 polymer ?
#
loop_
_entity_poly.entity_id
_entity_poly.type
_entity_poly.pdbx_seq_one_letter_code
_entity_poly.pdbx_strand_id
1 'polypeptide(L)'
;MLGVFPRGANNADKRRQVNEGTNAIFKKFADGKAVHYLDIGPKFLEKDGTLSREIMPDLLHLSGKGYTIWAESIEAKLKELMGE
;
A
#
# COMPACT_ATOMS: atom_id res chain seq x y z
N MET A 1 -9.46 -5.46 1.05
CA MET A 1 -8.35 -5.70 0.10
C MET A 1 -7.47 -4.48 0.05
N LEU A 2 -6.17 -4.65 0.25
CA LEU A 2 -5.21 -3.57 0.11
C LEU A 2 -4.70 -3.51 -1.33
N GLY A 3 -4.34 -2.32 -1.79
CA GLY A 3 -3.52 -2.17 -2.99
C GLY A 3 -2.17 -2.87 -2.81
N VAL A 4 -1.64 -3.45 -3.90
CA VAL A 4 -0.27 -3.96 -3.95
C VAL A 4 0.68 -2.80 -3.69
N PHE A 5 1.56 -2.94 -2.71
CA PHE A 5 2.43 -1.86 -2.26
C PHE A 5 3.46 -1.44 -3.33
N PRO A 6 3.97 -0.20 -3.26
CA PRO A 6 5.11 0.21 -4.08
C PRO A 6 6.32 -0.69 -3.81
N ARG A 7 7.13 -0.90 -4.84
CA ARG A 7 8.41 -1.60 -4.79
C ARG A 7 9.41 -0.88 -5.67
N GLY A 8 10.70 -1.17 -5.52
CA GLY A 8 11.75 -0.48 -6.27
C GLY A 8 11.94 0.97 -5.85
N ALA A 9 13.06 1.57 -6.26
CA ALA A 9 13.52 2.83 -5.69
C ALA A 9 12.59 4.03 -5.98
N ASN A 10 11.89 4.04 -7.11
CA ASN A 10 11.05 5.16 -7.56
C ASN A 10 9.97 4.69 -8.56
N ASN A 11 9.22 5.63 -9.13
CA ASN A 11 8.13 5.41 -10.09
C ASN A 11 8.58 4.91 -11.48
N ALA A 12 9.88 4.97 -11.80
CA ALA A 12 10.41 4.42 -13.04
C ALA A 12 10.66 2.90 -12.97
N ASP A 13 10.55 2.28 -11.80
CA ASP A 13 10.65 0.82 -11.67
C ASP A 13 9.49 0.14 -12.40
N LYS A 14 9.82 -0.67 -13.41
CA LYS A 14 8.82 -1.35 -14.25
C LYS A 14 7.92 -2.29 -13.44
N ARG A 15 8.42 -2.92 -12.38
CA ARG A 15 7.62 -3.81 -11.52
C ARG A 15 6.67 -2.99 -10.66
N ARG A 16 7.05 -1.77 -10.28
CA ARG A 16 6.13 -0.84 -9.61
C ARG A 16 4.98 -0.41 -10.51
N GLN A 17 5.26 -0.11 -11.77
CA GLN A 17 4.23 0.24 -12.76
C GLN A 17 3.24 -0.93 -12.97
N VAL A 18 3.72 -2.18 -12.92
CA VAL A 18 2.86 -3.38 -12.93
C VAL A 18 1.94 -3.40 -11.70
N ASN A 19 2.47 -3.11 -10.50
CA ASN A 19 1.65 -3.02 -9.28
C ASN A 19 0.57 -1.93 -9.42
N GLU A 20 0.91 -0.76 -9.95
CA GLU A 20 -0.03 0.35 -10.16
C GLU A 20 -1.13 -0.01 -11.17
N GLY A 21 -0.77 -0.65 -12.29
CA GLY A 21 -1.74 -1.16 -13.27
C GLY A 21 -2.66 -2.22 -12.67
N THR A 22 -2.09 -3.11 -11.85
CA THR A 22 -2.83 -4.16 -11.13
C THR A 22 -3.84 -3.55 -10.15
N ASN A 23 -3.42 -2.55 -9.36
CA ASN A 23 -4.28 -1.82 -8.43
C ASN A 23 -5.42 -1.08 -9.15
N ALA A 24 -5.16 -0.52 -10.33
CA ALA A 24 -6.19 0.13 -11.14
C ALA A 24 -7.29 -0.83 -11.62
N ILE A 25 -6.96 -2.12 -11.80
CA ILE A 25 -7.93 -3.19 -12.10
C ILE A 25 -8.66 -3.60 -10.81
N PHE A 26 -7.91 -3.97 -9.77
CA PHE A 26 -8.45 -4.63 -8.58
C PHE A 26 -9.34 -3.72 -7.74
N LYS A 27 -9.09 -2.40 -7.70
CA LYS A 27 -9.94 -1.46 -6.97
C LYS A 27 -11.40 -1.49 -7.43
N LYS A 28 -11.66 -1.91 -8.68
CA LYS A 28 -13.01 -2.01 -9.26
C LYS A 28 -13.83 -3.18 -8.70
N PHE A 29 -13.18 -4.14 -8.03
CA PHE A 29 -13.86 -5.27 -7.39
C PHE A 29 -14.41 -4.93 -6.00
N ALA A 30 -14.12 -3.73 -5.48
CA ALA A 30 -14.74 -3.29 -4.24
C ALA A 30 -16.23 -3.04 -4.45
N ASP A 31 -17.07 -3.73 -3.68
CA ASP A 31 -18.52 -3.57 -3.69
C ASP A 31 -19.03 -2.73 -2.50
N GLY A 32 -18.13 -2.37 -1.57
CA GLY A 32 -18.45 -1.62 -0.36
C GLY A 32 -19.29 -2.40 0.65
N LYS A 33 -19.49 -3.70 0.45
CA LYS A 33 -20.26 -4.60 1.32
C LYS A 33 -19.34 -5.66 1.90
N ALA A 34 -18.96 -6.64 1.07
CA ALA A 34 -18.07 -7.73 1.46
C ALA A 34 -16.62 -7.44 1.09
N VAL A 35 -16.40 -6.71 -0.01
CA VAL A 35 -15.07 -6.35 -0.50
C VAL A 35 -14.91 -4.84 -0.42
N HIS A 36 -14.03 -4.42 0.49
CA HIS A 36 -13.59 -3.03 0.62
C HIS A 36 -12.18 -2.89 0.03
N TYR A 37 -11.89 -1.79 -0.67
CA TYR A 37 -10.55 -1.49 -1.16
C TYR A 37 -9.95 -0.31 -0.41
N LEU A 38 -8.68 -0.41 -0.04
CA LEU A 38 -7.92 0.65 0.60
C LEU A 38 -6.51 0.69 0.00
N ASP A 39 -6.10 1.87 -0.47
CA ASP A 39 -4.75 2.11 -0.95
C ASP A 39 -3.95 2.91 0.08
N ILE A 40 -2.99 2.23 0.71
CA ILE A 40 -2.04 2.83 1.66
C ILE A 40 -0.64 2.96 1.07
N GLY A 41 -0.44 2.56 -0.19
CA GLY A 41 0.85 2.59 -0.87
C GLY A 41 1.58 3.95 -0.75
N PRO A 42 0.90 5.09 -0.93
CA PRO A 42 1.51 6.41 -0.78
C PRO A 42 2.09 6.71 0.60
N LYS A 43 1.65 6.02 1.67
CA LYS A 43 2.18 6.22 3.03
C LYS A 43 3.60 5.69 3.21
N PHE A 44 4.07 4.82 2.32
CA PHE A 44 5.42 4.27 2.33
C PHE A 44 6.45 5.11 1.57
N LEU A 45 6.01 6.20 0.94
CA LEU A 45 6.82 6.98 0.02
C LEU A 45 7.23 8.31 0.62
N GLU A 46 8.42 8.75 0.21
CA GLU A 46 8.83 10.13 0.41
C GLU A 46 8.04 11.08 -0.50
N LYS A 47 8.13 12.38 -0.22
CA LYS A 47 7.40 13.42 -0.99
C LYS A 47 7.74 13.44 -2.48
N ASP A 48 8.94 12.98 -2.85
CA ASP A 48 9.39 12.88 -4.24
C ASP A 48 8.99 11.54 -4.92
N GLY A 49 8.25 10.68 -4.21
CA GLY A 49 7.79 9.38 -4.69
C GLY A 49 8.82 8.25 -4.58
N THR A 50 10.00 8.51 -4.00
CA THR A 50 11.00 7.47 -3.73
C THR A 50 10.59 6.56 -2.57
N LEU A 51 11.11 5.34 -2.58
CA LEU A 51 10.94 4.35 -1.51
C LEU A 51 12.26 4.17 -0.76
N SER A 52 12.27 4.54 0.51
CA SER A 52 13.45 4.42 1.37
C SER A 52 13.70 2.97 1.81
N ARG A 53 14.98 2.60 1.93
CA ARG A 53 15.39 1.33 2.54
C ARG A 53 15.11 1.24 4.04
N GLU A 54 14.83 2.35 4.70
CA GLU A 54 14.30 2.31 6.06
C GLU A 54 12.89 1.71 6.11
N ILE A 55 12.07 1.92 5.06
CA ILE A 55 10.70 1.44 4.98
C ILE A 55 10.66 0.02 4.39
N MET A 56 11.43 -0.22 3.33
CA MET A 56 11.60 -1.54 2.71
C MET A 56 13.08 -1.82 2.42
N PRO A 57 13.81 -2.59 3.26
CA PRO A 57 15.27 -2.71 3.18
C PRO A 57 15.81 -3.25 1.85
N ASP A 58 15.04 -4.12 1.21
CA ASP A 58 15.31 -4.69 -0.11
C ASP A 58 14.45 -4.07 -1.23
N LEU A 59 13.78 -2.94 -0.92
CA LEU A 59 12.84 -2.24 -1.79
C LEU A 59 11.63 -3.12 -2.19
N LEU A 60 11.25 -4.09 -1.34
CA LEU A 60 10.09 -4.95 -1.53
C LEU A 60 9.36 -5.30 -0.22
N HIS A 61 10.07 -5.86 0.76
CA HIS A 61 9.48 -6.30 2.02
C HIS A 61 9.55 -5.19 3.07
N LEU A 62 8.48 -5.02 3.85
CA LEU A 62 8.41 -4.03 4.91
C LEU A 62 9.45 -4.31 6.00
N SER A 63 10.11 -3.26 6.48
CA SER A 63 10.84 -3.27 7.75
C SER A 63 9.87 -3.20 8.93
N GLY A 64 10.39 -3.26 10.17
CA GLY A 64 9.57 -2.98 11.36
C GLY A 64 8.88 -1.61 11.29
N LYS A 65 9.59 -0.56 10.86
CA LYS A 65 9.01 0.79 10.64
C LYS A 65 7.94 0.76 9.55
N GLY A 66 8.17 0.01 8.48
CA GLY A 66 7.18 -0.21 7.42
C GLY A 66 5.91 -0.89 7.93
N TYR A 67 6.03 -1.89 8.79
CA TYR A 67 4.88 -2.55 9.42
C TYR A 67 4.11 -1.65 10.38
N THR A 68 4.78 -0.74 11.11
CA THR A 68 4.08 0.27 11.92
C THR A 68 3.20 1.17 11.06
N ILE A 69 3.76 1.73 9.96
CA ILE A 69 2.99 2.55 9.01
C ILE A 69 1.81 1.76 8.44
N TRP A 70 2.02 0.49 8.08
CA TRP A 70 0.97 -0.39 7.58
C TRP A 70 -0.17 -0.54 8.59
N ALA A 71 0.15 -0.91 9.84
CA ALA A 71 -0.83 -1.12 10.90
C ALA A 71 -1.63 0.15 11.20
N GLU A 72 -0.95 1.27 11.42
CA GLU A 72 -1.59 2.56 11.70
C GLU A 72 -2.47 3.04 10.53
N SER A 73 -2.07 2.75 9.29
CA SER A 73 -2.80 3.20 8.09
C SER A 73 -4.09 2.41 7.83
N ILE A 74 -4.21 1.18 8.36
CA ILE A 74 -5.42 0.35 8.18
C ILE A 74 -6.37 0.42 9.38
N GLU A 75 -5.88 0.82 10.54
CA GLU A 75 -6.60 0.80 11.83
C GLU A 75 -8.00 1.42 11.75
N ALA A 76 -8.10 2.66 11.25
CA ALA A 76 -9.37 3.36 11.16
C ALA A 76 -10.40 2.63 10.29
N LYS A 77 -9.95 2.04 9.17
CA LYS A 77 -10.84 1.28 8.28
C LYS A 77 -11.25 -0.05 8.91
N LEU A 78 -10.36 -0.70 9.66
CA LEU A 78 -10.72 -1.92 10.38
C LEU A 78 -11.78 -1.65 11.44
N LYS A 79 -11.62 -0.60 12.25
CA LYS A 79 -12.65 -0.20 13.25
C LYS A 79 -14.01 0.04 12.63
N GLU A 80 -14.05 0.81 11.55
CA GLU A 80 -15.28 1.05 10.77
C GLU A 80 -15.95 -0.27 10.34
N LEU A 81 -15.18 -1.22 9.82
CA LEU A 81 -15.69 -2.50 9.33
C LEU A 81 -16.07 -3.48 10.45
N MET A 82 -15.46 -3.34 11.62
CA MET A 82 -15.74 -4.17 12.81
C MET A 82 -16.85 -3.59 13.69
N GLY A 83 -17.29 -2.35 13.42
CA GLY A 83 -18.32 -1.67 14.22
C GLY A 83 -17.81 -1.19 15.58
N GLU A 84 -16.52 -0.89 15.69
CA GLU A 84 -15.85 -0.37 16.89
C GLU A 84 -15.75 1.17 16.91
#